data_AF-A0AAV2BV31-F1
#
_entry.id   AF-A0AAV2BV31-F1
#
_cell.length_a   1.000
_cell.length_b   1.000
_cell.length_c   1.000
_cell.angle_alpha   90.00
_cell.angle_beta   90.00
_cell.angle_gamma   90.00
#
_symmetry.space_group_name_H-M   'P 1'
#
loop_
_entity.id
_entity.type
_entity.pdbx_description
1 polymer ?
#
loop_
_entity_poly.entity_id
_entity_poly.type
_entity_poly.pdbx_seq_one_letter_code
_entity_poly.pdbx_strand_id
1 'polypeptide(L)' 'MQRHSKSKYYDCELCGKIFTSNYNLKRHQQAHAKNKSYKCELCNNSFISISLLKSHCQTHIIEEAI' A
#
# COMPACT_ATOMS: atom_id res chain seq x y z
N MET A 1 1.91 4.52 29.61
CA MET A 1 1.80 3.41 28.62
C MET A 1 0.35 2.93 28.60
N GLN A 2 -0.51 3.55 27.80
CA GLN A 2 -1.93 3.19 27.78
C GLN A 2 -2.09 1.85 27.06
N ARG A 3 -2.46 0.84 27.84
CA ARG A 3 -2.71 -0.52 27.39
C ARG A 3 -3.91 -0.48 26.45
N HIS A 4 -3.67 -0.42 25.14
CA HIS A 4 -4.69 -0.72 24.13
C HIS A 4 -5.09 -2.18 24.35
N SER A 5 -6.22 -2.41 25.02
CA SER A 5 -6.83 -3.73 25.08
C SER A 5 -7.33 -4.07 23.67
N LYS A 6 -6.47 -4.74 22.89
CA LYS A 6 -6.63 -5.20 21.49
C LYS A 6 -7.76 -6.23 21.26
N SER A 7 -8.81 -6.24 22.07
CA SER A 7 -9.86 -7.27 22.00
C SER A 7 -11.19 -6.79 21.42
N LYS A 8 -11.39 -5.48 21.25
CA LYS A 8 -12.67 -4.90 20.75
C LYS A 8 -12.53 -4.07 19.47
N TYR A 9 -11.30 -3.69 19.12
CA TYR A 9 -11.01 -2.83 17.99
C TYR A 9 -9.87 -3.41 17.17
N TYR A 10 -9.93 -3.16 15.87
CA TYR A 10 -9.01 -3.65 14.85
C TYR A 10 -8.35 -2.45 14.19
N ASP A 11 -7.04 -2.29 14.35
CA ASP A 11 -6.27 -1.22 13.71
C ASP A 11 -5.71 -1.66 12.33
N CYS A 12 -5.67 -0.71 11.41
CA CYS A 12 -5.06 -0.89 10.10
C CYS A 12 -3.57 -0.57 10.18
N GLU A 13 -2.71 -1.58 10.06
CA GLU A 13 -1.25 -1.40 10.11
C GLU A 13 -0.69 -0.49 9.00
N LEU A 14 -1.46 -0.24 7.94
CA LEU A 14 -1.06 0.61 6.81
C LEU A 14 -1.25 2.11 7.06
N CYS A 15 -2.21 2.49 7.91
CA CYS A 15 -2.54 3.91 8.13
C CYS A 15 -2.91 4.26 9.58
N GLY A 16 -2.88 3.30 10.50
CA GLY A 16 -3.22 3.46 11.91
C GLY A 16 -4.71 3.65 12.20
N LYS A 17 -5.59 3.50 11.20
CA LYS A 17 -7.03 3.74 11.37
C LYS A 17 -7.68 2.58 12.13
N ILE A 18 -8.51 2.91 13.13
CA ILE A 18 -9.14 1.94 14.03
C ILE A 18 -10.57 1.64 13.58
N PHE A 19 -10.93 0.35 13.60
CA PHE A 19 -12.24 -0.17 13.23
C PHE A 19 -12.82 -0.99 14.38
N THR A 20 -14.15 -1.04 14.48
CA THR A 20 -14.86 -1.82 15.51
C THR A 20 -15.18 -3.27 15.07
N SER A 21 -14.92 -3.61 13.81
CA SER A 21 -15.24 -4.92 13.23
C SER A 21 -14.15 -5.35 12.25
N ASN A 22 -13.79 -6.62 12.31
CA ASN A 22 -12.82 -7.24 11.41
C ASN A 22 -13.28 -7.18 9.94
N TYR A 23 -14.59 -7.30 9.69
CA TYR A 23 -15.14 -7.18 8.33
C TYR A 23 -14.86 -5.79 7.73
N ASN A 24 -15.06 -4.74 8.54
CA ASN A 24 -14.80 -3.36 8.13
C ASN A 24 -13.30 -3.11 7.92
N LEU A 25 -12.44 -3.64 8.80
CA LEU A 25 -10.99 -3.59 8.61
C LEU A 25 -10.59 -4.29 7.30
N LYS A 26 -11.06 -5.51 7.05
CA LYS A 26 -10.70 -6.28 5.86
C LYS A 26 -11.12 -5.59 4.56
N ARG A 27 -12.34 -5.02 4.51
CA ARG A 27 -12.81 -4.23 3.37
C ARG A 27 -11.98 -2.95 3.17
N HIS A 28 -11.59 -2.30 4.26
CA HIS A 28 -10.71 -1.13 4.22
C HIS A 28 -9.28 -1.48 3.75
N GLN A 29 -8.71 -2.58 4.22
CA GLN A 29 -7.42 -3.10 3.75
C GLN A 29 -7.48 -3.51 2.28
N GLN A 30 -8.61 -4.02 1.78
CA GLN A 30 -8.82 -4.23 0.35
C GLN A 30 -8.82 -2.92 -0.45
N ALA A 31 -9.34 -1.82 0.11
CA ALA A 31 -9.21 -0.51 -0.50
C ALA A 31 -7.75 -0.03 -0.53
N HIS A 32 -6.96 -0.34 0.51
CA HIS A 32 -5.51 -0.14 0.44
C HIS A 32 -4.81 -1.05 -0.57
N ALA A 33 -5.31 -2.27 -0.80
CA ALA A 33 -4.79 -3.15 -1.86
C ALA A 33 -5.14 -2.63 -3.26
N LYS A 34 -6.32 -2.03 -3.44
CA LYS A 34 -6.74 -1.36 -4.68
C LYS A 34 -6.04 -0.01 -4.89
N ASN A 35 -5.76 0.69 -3.80
CA ASN A 35 -4.90 1.88 -3.73
C ASN A 35 -3.44 1.51 -3.48
N LYS A 36 -3.06 0.23 -3.65
CA LYS A 36 -1.67 -0.18 -3.44
C LYS A 36 -0.95 0.39 -4.63
N SER A 37 -0.34 1.53 -4.39
CA SER A 37 0.55 2.11 -5.35
C SER A 37 1.58 1.05 -5.69
N TYR A 38 1.70 0.71 -6.96
CA TYR A 38 2.71 -0.17 -7.48
C TYR A 38 4.04 0.55 -7.35
N LYS A 39 4.92 0.04 -6.48
CA LYS A 39 6.23 0.64 -6.25
C LYS A 39 7.23 0.09 -7.25
N CYS A 40 8.01 1.00 -7.83
CA CYS A 40 9.20 0.61 -8.57
C CYS A 40 10.28 0.21 -7.58
N GLU A 41 10.85 -0.99 -7.73
CA GLU A 41 11.91 -1.48 -6.84
C GLU A 41 13.27 -0.83 -7.12
N LEU A 42 13.43 -0.17 -8.28
CA LEU A 42 14.66 0.50 -8.67
C LEU A 42 14.78 1.92 -8.07
N CYS A 43 13.67 2.64 -7.94
CA CYS A 43 13.68 4.04 -7.49
C CYS A 43 12.62 4.38 -6.43
N ASN A 44 11.89 3.39 -5.92
CA ASN A 44 10.82 3.52 -4.92
C ASN A 44 9.64 4.44 -5.31
N ASN A 45 9.55 4.88 -6.57
CA ASN A 45 8.40 5.64 -7.05
C ASN A 45 7.11 4.81 -7.00
N SER A 46 6.01 5.47 -6.63
CA SER A 46 4.72 4.85 -6.36
C SER A 46 3.69 5.21 -7.42
N PHE A 47 3.11 4.22 -8.09
CA PHE A 47 2.19 4.41 -9.23
C PHE A 47 0.79 3.87 -8.93
N ILE A 48 -0.26 4.54 -9.41
CA ILE A 48 -1.65 4.10 -9.15
C ILE A 48 -2.06 2.82 -9.92
N SER A 49 -1.28 2.40 -10.92
CA SER A 49 -1.60 1.22 -11.74
C SER A 49 -0.34 0.46 -12.20
N ILE A 50 -0.49 -0.84 -12.48
CA ILE A 50 0.58 -1.70 -13.02
C ILE A 50 1.07 -1.17 -14.36
N SER A 51 0.15 -0.71 -15.22
CA SER A 51 0.51 -0.20 -16.55
C SER A 51 1.44 1.01 -16.45
N LEU A 52 1.17 1.93 -15.52
CA LEU A 52 2.03 3.08 -15.28
C LEU A 52 3.39 2.67 -14.71
N LEU A 53 3.39 1.73 -13.75
CA LEU A 53 4.65 1.16 -13.25
C LEU A 53 5.46 0.52 -14.38
N LYS A 54 4.84 -0.26 -15.26
CA LYS A 54 5.51 -0.98 -16.34
C LYS A 54 6.13 -0.02 -17.37
N SER A 55 5.40 1.02 -17.77
CA SER A 55 5.93 2.07 -18.64
C SER A 55 7.07 2.84 -17.97
N HIS A 56 6.95 3.12 -16.67
CA HIS A 56 8.05 3.73 -15.92
C HIS A 56 9.27 2.81 -15.84
N CYS A 57 9.11 1.51 -15.59
CA CYS A 57 10.24 0.59 -15.53
C CYS A 57 11.03 0.51 -16.85
N GLN A 58 10.41 0.82 -17.99
CA GLN A 58 11.12 0.92 -19.26
C GLN A 58 12.09 2.10 -19.31
N THR A 59 11.86 3.19 -18.56
CA THR A 59 12.78 4.33 -18.53
C THR A 59 14.11 3.95 -17.88
N HIS A 60 14.08 3.13 -16.83
CA HIS A 60 15.30 2.64 -16.17
C HIS A 60 16.20 1.83 -17.10
N ILE A 61 15.62 1.03 -18.00
CA ILE A 61 16.39 0.23 -18.98
C ILE A 61 17.07 1.14 -20.02
N ILE A 62 16.44 2.27 -20.36
CA ILE A 62 17.01 3.24 -21.30
C ILE A 62 18.15 4.03 -20.63
N GLU A 63 18.01 4.37 -19.34
CA GLU A 63 19.05 5.06 -18.57
C GLU A 63 20.30 4.19 -18.31
N GLU A 64 20.15 2.86 -18.25
CA GLU A 64 21.29 1.94 -18.05
C GLU A 64 22.05 1.61 -19.34
N ALA A 65 21.53 2.00 -20.52
CA ALA A 65 22.10 1.68 -21.83
C ALA A 65 22.93 2.82 -22.47
N ILE A 66 23.26 3.88 -21.73
CA ILE A 66 24.11 5.01 -22.15
C ILE A 66 25.45 4.93 -21.41
#